data_AF-A0A7S0XYJ8-F1
#
_entry.id   AF-A0A7S0XYJ8-F1
#
_cell.length_a   1.000
_cell.length_b   1.000
_cell.length_c   1.000
_cell.angle_alpha   90.00
_cell.angle_beta   90.00
_cell.angle_gamma   90.00
#
_symmetry.space_group_name_H-M   'P 1'
#
loop_
_entity.id
_entity.type
_entity.pdbx_description
1 polymer ?
#
loop_
_entity_poly.entity_id
_entity_poly.type
_entity_poly.pdbx_seq_one_letter_code
_entity_poly.pdbx_strand_id
1 'polypeptide(L)'
;FRCGFLGLLHMDVFRQRLETEHEADVIITTPTVPYKALPVGKAYSITISNPSNFPDPSDVEYYEEPIIHATVITPVQYMGPIMELCKARRGDQTDMEYLEWDQVLIKYT
;
A
#
# COMPACT_ATOMS: atom_id res chain seq x y z
N PHE A 1 -1.12 3.07 20.91
CA PHE A 1 -1.92 1.89 20.54
C PHE A 1 -1.57 1.47 19.12
N ARG A 2 -1.71 0.18 18.77
CA ARG A 2 -1.59 -0.29 17.39
C ARG A 2 -2.95 -0.75 16.90
N CYS A 3 -3.52 -0.03 15.94
CA CYS A 3 -4.81 -0.34 15.33
C CYS A 3 -4.60 -0.74 13.87
N GLY A 4 -5.32 -1.78 13.43
CA GLY A 4 -5.38 -2.16 12.02
C GLY A 4 -6.56 -1.47 11.34
N PHE A 5 -6.36 -0.98 10.13
CA PHE A 5 -7.38 -0.31 9.32
C PHE A 5 -7.49 -0.98 7.94
N LEU A 6 -8.60 -0.74 7.26
CA LEU A 6 -8.89 -1.28 5.93
C LEU A 6 -8.22 -0.47 4.81
N GLY A 7 -7.75 0.73 5.12
CA GLY A 7 -7.13 1.66 4.20
C GLY A 7 -7.00 3.04 4.81
N LEU A 8 -6.40 3.96 4.06
CA LEU A 8 -6.14 5.34 4.51
C LEU A 8 -7.44 6.07 4.87
N LEU A 9 -8.48 5.94 4.04
CA LEU A 9 -9.78 6.58 4.33
C LEU A 9 -10.41 6.07 5.64
N HIS A 10 -10.32 4.77 5.91
CA HIS A 10 -10.86 4.22 7.16
C HIS A 10 -10.11 4.80 8.37
N MET A 11 -8.78 4.91 8.28
CA MET A 11 -7.96 5.52 9.32
C MET A 11 -8.33 7.00 9.54
N ASP A 12 -8.51 7.76 8.46
CA ASP A 12 -8.83 9.20 8.53
C ASP A 12 -10.21 9.45 9.16
N VAL A 13 -11.23 8.68 8.75
CA VAL A 13 -12.56 8.77 9.36
C VAL A 13 -12.50 8.40 10.84
N PHE A 14 -11.77 7.33 11.20
CA PHE A 14 -11.64 6.93 12.60
C PHE A 14 -10.97 8.01 13.45
N ARG A 15 -9.90 8.63 12.94
CA ARG A 15 -9.23 9.75 13.58
C ARG A 15 -10.19 10.91 13.82
N GLN A 16 -10.87 11.36 12.77
CA GLN A 16 -11.78 12.50 12.84
C GLN A 16 -12.89 12.26 13.89
N ARG A 17 -13.40 11.03 13.96
CA ARG A 17 -14.39 10.65 14.97
C ARG A 17 -13.83 10.69 16.39
N LEU A 18 -12.60 10.24 16.62
CA LEU A 18 -11.96 10.35 17.94
C LEU A 18 -11.78 11.82 18.39
N GLU A 19 -11.36 12.69 17.47
CA GLU A 19 -11.19 14.11 17.76
C GLU A 19 -12.55 14.78 18.03
N THR A 20 -13.59 14.45 17.26
CA THR A 20 -14.89 15.13 17.32
C THR A 20 -15.82 14.58 18.42
N GLU A 21 -15.87 13.26 18.61
CA GLU A 21 -16.82 12.60 19.51
C GLU A 21 -16.23 12.37 20.91
N HIS A 22 -14.90 12.32 21.02
CA HIS A 22 -14.21 11.98 22.26
C HIS A 22 -13.20 13.03 22.72
N GLU A 23 -13.08 14.16 22.01
CA GLU A 23 -12.14 15.26 22.30
C GLU A 23 -10.70 14.76 22.54
N ALA A 24 -10.34 13.64 21.88
CA ALA A 24 -9.05 13.00 22.06
C ALA A 24 -8.05 13.57 21.05
N ASP A 25 -6.93 14.11 21.55
CA ASP A 25 -5.80 14.51 20.71
C ASP A 25 -4.97 13.28 20.33
N VAL A 26 -4.99 12.90 19.05
CA VAL A 26 -4.40 11.66 18.55
C VAL A 26 -3.26 11.93 17.57
N ILE A 27 -2.08 11.46 17.92
CA ILE A 27 -0.91 11.47 17.03
C ILE A 27 -0.85 10.14 16.28
N ILE A 28 -0.87 10.21 14.95
CA ILE A 28 -0.80 9.04 14.06
C ILE A 28 0.60 8.95 13.46
N THR A 29 1.22 7.78 13.60
CA THR A 29 2.46 7.42 12.93
C THR A 29 2.18 6.95 11.50
N THR A 30 3.18 6.99 10.63
CA THR A 30 3.06 6.49 9.25
C THR A 30 2.49 5.07 9.22
N PRO A 31 1.44 4.80 8.42
CA PRO A 31 0.86 3.47 8.33
C PRO A 31 1.84 2.51 7.65
N THR A 32 1.84 1.25 8.11
CA THR A 32 2.68 0.18 7.57
C THR A 32 1.81 -0.98 7.12
N VAL A 33 2.18 -1.62 6.01
CA VAL A 33 1.56 -2.87 5.56
C VAL A 33 2.14 -4.09 6.30
N PRO A 34 1.37 -5.17 6.49
CA PRO A 34 1.91 -6.42 7.02
C PRO A 34 2.80 -7.10 5.97
N TYR A 35 4.01 -7.48 6.37
CA TYR A 35 4.93 -8.27 5.53
C TYR A 35 4.80 -9.75 5.88
N LYS A 36 5.23 -10.62 4.96
CA LYS A 36 5.48 -12.03 5.29
C LYS A 36 6.96 -12.31 5.13
N ALA A 37 7.54 -13.02 6.08
CA ALA A 37 8.92 -13.50 6.00
C ALA A 37 8.92 -15.02 5.94
N LEU A 38 9.70 -15.61 5.04
CA LEU A 38 9.97 -17.05 5.06
C LEU A 38 11.31 -17.32 5.76
N PRO A 39 11.29 -17.93 6.97
CA PRO A 39 12.53 -18.24 7.66
C PRO A 39 13.29 -19.37 6.99
N VAL A 40 14.62 -19.34 7.09
CA VAL A 40 15.51 -20.36 6.53
C VAL A 40 15.15 -21.75 7.05
N GLY A 41 14.88 -22.67 6.13
CA GLY A 41 14.57 -24.06 6.45
C GLY A 41 13.20 -24.30 7.09
N LYS A 42 12.30 -23.31 7.09
CA LYS A 42 10.91 -23.48 7.53
C LYS A 42 9.95 -23.43 6.34
N ALA A 43 8.94 -24.30 6.37
CA ALA A 43 7.93 -24.39 5.32
C ALA A 43 6.76 -23.39 5.49
N TYR A 44 6.75 -22.58 6.54
CA TYR A 44 5.66 -21.63 6.82
C TYR A 44 6.19 -20.19 6.94
N SER A 45 5.43 -19.24 6.39
CA SER A 45 5.74 -17.83 6.49
C SER A 45 5.23 -17.22 7.80
N ILE A 46 5.97 -16.25 8.33
CA ILE A 46 5.64 -15.48 9.51
C ILE A 46 5.10 -14.13 9.06
N THR A 47 3.88 -13.79 9.49
CA THR A 47 3.31 -12.46 9.22
C THR A 47 3.87 -11.45 10.20
N ILE A 48 4.61 -10.48 9.69
CA ILE A 48 5.16 -9.36 10.44
C ILE A 48 4.22 -8.18 10.29
N SER A 49 3.39 -7.97 11.30
CA SER A 49 2.64 -6.71 11.41
C SER A 49 3.55 -5.62 11.98
N ASN A 50 4.37 -5.91 12.98
CA ASN A 50 5.19 -4.91 13.65
C ASN A 50 6.61 -4.78 13.08
N PRO A 51 7.05 -3.57 12.66
CA PRO A 51 8.43 -3.33 12.30
C PRO A 51 9.44 -3.75 13.39
N SER A 52 9.11 -3.63 14.68
CA SER A 52 10.00 -4.10 15.76
C SER A 52 10.13 -5.62 15.85
N ASN A 53 9.22 -6.36 15.21
CA ASN A 53 9.23 -7.82 15.18
C ASN A 53 9.86 -8.34 13.87
N PHE A 54 10.57 -7.49 13.13
CA PHE A 54 11.33 -7.96 11.99
C PHE A 54 12.41 -8.95 12.46
N PRO A 55 12.43 -10.19 11.95
CA PRO A 55 13.47 -11.16 12.25
C PRO A 55 14.83 -10.70 11.72
N ASP A 56 15.91 -11.30 12.22
CA ASP A 56 17.25 -11.05 11.70
C ASP A 56 17.29 -11.43 10.21
N PRO A 57 17.84 -10.57 9.32
CA PRO A 57 17.97 -10.88 7.90
C PRO A 57 18.71 -12.21 7.61
N SER A 58 19.57 -12.65 8.52
CA SER A 58 20.32 -13.91 8.41
C SER A 58 19.43 -15.15 8.53
N ASP A 59 18.28 -15.01 9.21
CA ASP A 59 17.34 -16.10 9.47
C ASP A 59 16.19 -16.14 8.44
N VAL A 60 16.21 -15.28 7.41
CA VAL A 60 15.13 -15.16 6.42
C VAL A 60 15.65 -15.37 5.00
N GLU A 61 14.95 -16.23 4.24
CA GLU A 61 15.26 -16.47 2.81
C GLU A 61 14.75 -15.34 1.93
N TYR A 62 13.49 -14.94 2.09
CA TYR A 62 12.90 -13.81 1.38
C TYR A 62 11.72 -13.21 2.14
N TYR A 63 11.38 -11.99 1.76
CA TYR A 63 10.23 -11.23 2.26
C TYR A 63 9.22 -11.04 1.14
N GLU A 64 7.93 -11.14 1.49
CA GLU A 64 6.82 -10.81 0.61
C GLU A 64 6.09 -9.59 1.17
N GLU A 65 5.82 -8.63 0.29
CA GLU A 65 4.96 -7.48 0.58
C GLU A 65 3.62 -7.62 -0.16
N PRO A 66 2.53 -7.05 0.37
CA PRO A 66 1.26 -7.06 -0.33
C PRO A 66 1.31 -6.13 -1.55
N ILE A 67 1.01 -6.68 -2.71
CA ILE A 67 0.90 -5.96 -3.97
C ILE A 67 -0.59 -5.77 -4.32
N ILE A 68 -0.90 -4.68 -5.02
CA ILE A 68 -2.26 -4.36 -5.47
C ILE A 68 -2.31 -4.24 -6.98
N HIS A 69 -3.48 -4.51 -7.56
CA HIS A 69 -3.75 -4.11 -8.94
C HIS A 69 -4.41 -2.74 -8.92
N ALA A 70 -3.72 -1.75 -9.45
CA ALA A 70 -4.20 -0.37 -9.51
C ALA A 70 -4.73 -0.06 -10.92
N THR A 71 -5.92 0.52 -10.99
CA THR A 71 -6.51 1.02 -12.24
C THR A 71 -6.63 2.52 -12.15
N VAL A 72 -6.02 3.23 -13.10
CA VAL A 72 -6.04 4.70 -13.17
C VAL A 72 -6.74 5.11 -14.46
N ILE A 73 -7.77 5.94 -14.34
CA ILE A 73 -8.46 6.56 -15.48
C ILE A 73 -8.13 8.04 -15.46
N THR A 74 -7.61 8.55 -16.57
CA THR A 74 -7.12 9.92 -16.66
C THR A 74 -7.24 10.44 -18.10
N PRO A 75 -7.42 11.76 -18.31
CA PRO A 75 -7.23 12.36 -19.63
C PRO A 75 -5.82 12.10 -20.19
N VAL A 76 -5.71 11.94 -21.51
CA VAL A 76 -4.43 11.61 -22.20
C VAL A 76 -3.33 12.64 -21.90
N GLN A 77 -3.69 13.92 -21.75
CA GLN A 77 -2.75 14.99 -21.39
C GLN A 77 -1.97 14.77 -20.07
N TYR A 78 -2.52 13.99 -19.13
CA TYR A 78 -1.89 13.71 -17.84
C TYR A 78 -1.24 12.32 -17.77
N MET A 79 -1.27 11.55 -18.86
CA MET A 79 -0.73 10.19 -18.92
C MET A 79 0.75 10.14 -18.53
N GLY A 80 1.60 10.97 -19.15
CA GLY A 80 3.04 10.97 -18.92
C GLY A 80 3.43 11.15 -17.44
N PRO A 81 2.98 12.23 -16.79
CA PRO A 81 3.25 12.45 -15.35
C PRO A 81 2.75 11.31 -14.45
N ILE A 82 1.60 10.71 -14.77
CA ILE A 82 1.05 9.58 -14.01
C ILE A 82 1.92 8.33 -14.18
N MET A 83 2.37 8.04 -15.40
CA MET A 83 3.26 6.91 -15.67
C MET A 83 4.59 7.06 -14.93
N GLU A 84 5.18 8.26 -14.91
CA GLU A 84 6.40 8.54 -14.15
C GLU A 84 6.18 8.35 -12.64
N LEU A 85 5.04 8.82 -12.11
CA LEU A 85 4.69 8.64 -10.70
C LEU A 85 4.54 7.17 -10.33
N CYS A 86 3.82 6.38 -11.13
CA CYS A 86 3.64 4.95 -10.91
C CYS A 86 4.99 4.21 -10.96
N LYS A 87 5.82 4.52 -11.95
CA LYS A 87 7.18 3.95 -12.08
C LYS A 87 8.06 4.29 -10.87
N ALA A 88 8.02 5.53 -10.38
CA ALA A 88 8.76 5.94 -9.19
C ALA A 88 8.30 5.20 -7.91
N ARG A 89 7.09 4.63 -7.91
CA ARG A 89 6.52 3.83 -6.82
C ARG A 89 6.70 2.31 -7.01
N ARG A 90 7.53 1.88 -7.96
CA ARG A 90 7.74 0.47 -8.32
C ARG A 90 6.50 -0.21 -8.93
N GLY A 91 5.61 0.57 -9.55
CA GLY A 91 4.47 0.02 -10.28
C GLY A 91 4.89 -0.43 -11.68
N ASP A 92 4.57 -1.67 -12.03
CA ASP A 92 4.76 -2.23 -13.36
C ASP A 92 3.46 -2.11 -14.16
N GLN A 93 3.53 -1.43 -15.29
CA GLN A 93 2.37 -1.27 -16.17
C GLN A 93 2.02 -2.63 -16.78
N THR A 94 0.78 -3.07 -16.57
CA THR A 94 0.28 -4.35 -17.09
C THR A 94 -0.59 -4.19 -18.33
N ASP A 95 -1.36 -3.11 -18.40
CA ASP A 95 -2.33 -2.89 -19.47
C ASP A 95 -2.59 -1.40 -19.70
N MET A 96 -3.02 -1.04 -20.91
CA MET A 96 -3.40 0.31 -21.28
C MET A 96 -4.48 0.28 -22.37
N GLU A 97 -5.57 1.00 -22.12
CA GLU A 97 -6.72 1.06 -23.00
C GLU A 97 -7.13 2.52 -23.22
N TYR A 98 -7.25 2.94 -24.49
CA TYR A 98 -7.78 4.25 -24.83
C TYR A 98 -9.31 4.17 -24.85
N LEU A 99 -9.93 5.02 -24.04
CA LEU A 99 -11.37 5.15 -23.93
C LEU A 99 -11.87 6.27 -24.86
N GLU A 100 -13.19 6.36 -25.00
CA GLU A 100 -13.82 7.48 -25.69
C GLU A 100 -13.55 8.81 -24.94
N TRP A 101 -13.60 9.93 -25.66
CA TRP A 101 -13.41 11.29 -25.13
C TRP A 101 -12.01 11.61 -24.55
N ASP A 102 -10.94 11.16 -25.22
CA ASP A 102 -9.55 11.50 -24.88
C ASP A 102 -9.16 11.07 -23.44
N GLN A 103 -9.72 9.96 -23.00
CA GLN A 103 -9.39 9.30 -21.74
C GLN A 103 -8.57 8.05 -21.99
N VAL A 104 -7.68 7.75 -21.05
CA VAL A 104 -6.88 6.53 -21.03
C VAL A 104 -7.08 5.83 -19.69
N LEU A 105 -7.25 4.51 -19.75
CA LEU A 105 -7.23 3.61 -18.62
C LEU A 105 -5.89 2.89 -18.60
N ILE A 106 -5.19 2.93 -17.48
CA ILE A 106 -3.90 2.28 -17.30
C ILE A 106 -3.98 1.37 -16.08
N LYS A 107 -3.54 0.11 -16.24
CA LYS A 107 -3.48 -0.86 -15.14
C LYS A 107 -2.03 -1.08 -14.72
N TYR A 108 -1.81 -1.18 -13.42
CA TYR A 108 -0.52 -1.42 -12.78
C TYR A 108 -0.61 -2.58 -11.79
N THR A 109 0.53 -3.23 -11.59
CA THR A 109 0.78 -4.13 -10.46
C THR A 109 1.95 -3.59 -9.65
#